data_AF-A0A8S3IPQ2-F1
#
_entry.id   AF-A0A8S3IPQ2-F1
#
_cell.length_a   1.000
_cell.length_b   1.000
_cell.length_c   1.000
_cell.angle_alpha   90.00
_cell.angle_beta   90.00
_cell.angle_gamma   90.00
#
_symmetry.space_group_name_H-M   'P 1'
#
loop_
_entity.id
_entity.type
_entity.pdbx_description
1 polymer ?
#
loop_
_entity_poly.entity_id
_entity_poly.type
_entity_poly.pdbx_seq_one_letter_code
_entity_poly.pdbx_strand_id
1 'polypeptide(L)'
;DEIYCPTIYNHTLNFDDIIRQTLWYYIDNNEIQVAVHILLALYPQLNERKRSELFNGAHLQWLVVYIELLQKMRLFIKAKQVTKHCIENEGIPLSYNPTEFDGTLLFTFQAPTLKRAPPIPSPTVPSNNKNFPPPVKEFMCSICRIPCRGLFSFCGVCSHGGHIGHIQIWFKMHDECPYGCGHRCTYLDNRSCPSCLV
;
A
#
# COMPACT_ATOMS: atom_id res chain seq x y z
N ASP A 1 -37.72 13.65 -31.42
CA ASP A 1 -36.49 12.95 -31.02
C ASP A 1 -35.87 13.65 -29.84
N GLU A 2 -36.42 13.32 -28.67
CA GLU A 2 -35.99 13.83 -27.38
C GLU A 2 -34.62 13.24 -27.04
N ILE A 3 -33.64 14.11 -26.85
CA ILE A 3 -32.33 13.74 -26.35
C ILE A 3 -32.53 13.29 -24.89
N TYR A 4 -32.47 11.97 -24.70
CA TYR A 4 -32.40 11.33 -23.39
C TYR A 4 -31.12 11.82 -22.69
N CYS A 5 -31.26 12.86 -21.87
CA CYS A 5 -30.23 13.27 -20.92
C CYS A 5 -30.33 12.30 -19.74
N PRO A 6 -29.36 11.37 -19.53
CA PRO A 6 -29.41 10.50 -18.39
C PRO A 6 -29.26 11.42 -17.18
N THR A 7 -30.33 11.46 -16.38
CA THR A 7 -30.41 12.06 -15.06
C THR A 7 -29.04 12.02 -14.39
N ILE A 8 -28.46 13.20 -14.19
CA ILE A 8 -27.36 13.42 -13.25
C ILE A 8 -27.87 12.85 -11.93
N TYR A 9 -27.38 11.66 -11.60
CA TYR A 9 -27.70 11.03 -10.32
C TYR A 9 -27.30 12.03 -9.24
N ASN A 10 -28.30 12.45 -8.46
CA ASN A 10 -28.13 13.14 -7.18
C ASN A 10 -27.38 12.22 -6.21
N HIS A 11 -26.10 11.95 -6.47
CA HIS A 11 -25.19 11.61 -5.40
C HIS A 11 -24.92 12.92 -4.68
N THR A 12 -25.58 13.13 -3.55
CA THR A 12 -25.06 14.04 -2.52
C THR A 12 -23.61 13.64 -2.30
N LEU A 13 -22.69 14.45 -2.82
CA LEU A 13 -21.25 14.23 -2.71
C LEU A 13 -20.92 14.17 -1.21
N ASN A 14 -20.75 12.95 -0.70
CA ASN A 14 -20.39 12.75 0.69
C ASN A 14 -18.90 13.06 0.82
N PHE A 15 -18.59 14.12 1.57
CA PHE A 15 -17.22 14.56 1.81
C PHE A 15 -16.33 13.43 2.36
N ASP A 16 -16.88 12.56 3.20
CA ASP A 16 -16.16 11.42 3.77
C ASP A 16 -15.83 10.37 2.68
N ASP A 17 -16.73 10.17 1.71
CA ASP A 17 -16.48 9.27 0.58
C ASP A 17 -15.40 9.83 -0.37
N ILE A 18 -15.41 11.14 -0.59
CA ILE A 18 -14.38 11.81 -1.41
C ILE A 18 -13.01 11.66 -0.75
N ILE A 19 -12.90 11.91 0.56
CA ILE A 19 -11.64 11.72 1.29
C ILE A 19 -11.17 10.27 1.16
N ARG A 20 -12.06 9.31 1.39
CA ARG A 20 -11.73 7.88 1.30
C ARG A 20 -11.21 7.51 -0.09
N GLN A 21 -11.93 7.90 -1.13
CA GLN A 21 -11.54 7.63 -2.53
C GLN A 21 -10.21 8.32 -2.87
N THR A 22 -10.01 9.55 -2.43
CA THR A 22 -8.78 10.32 -2.69
C THR A 22 -7.56 9.67 -2.04
N LEU A 23 -7.68 9.24 -0.78
CA LEU A 23 -6.59 8.57 -0.07
C LEU A 23 -6.21 7.26 -0.77
N TRP A 24 -7.19 6.40 -1.05
CA TRP A 24 -6.93 5.13 -1.75
C TRP A 24 -6.35 5.33 -3.15
N TYR A 25 -6.78 6.36 -3.88
CA TYR A 25 -6.18 6.72 -5.16
C TYR A 25 -4.67 6.97 -5.03
N TYR A 26 -4.24 7.79 -4.06
CA TYR A 26 -2.80 8.06 -3.88
C TYR A 26 -2.02 6.83 -3.41
N ILE A 27 -2.63 5.98 -2.57
CA ILE A 27 -2.02 4.72 -2.14
C ILE A 27 -1.79 3.76 -3.32
N ASP A 28 -2.80 3.59 -4.17
CA ASP A 28 -2.75 2.70 -5.32
C ASP A 28 -1.79 3.18 -6.42
N ASN A 29 -1.56 4.51 -6.49
CA ASN A 29 -0.57 5.14 -7.38
C ASN A 29 0.82 5.29 -6.74
N ASN A 30 1.06 4.69 -5.58
CA ASN A 30 2.35 4.74 -4.86
C ASN A 30 2.79 6.17 -4.45
N GLU A 31 1.85 7.07 -4.27
CA GLU A 31 2.06 8.41 -3.73
C GLU A 31 1.81 8.42 -2.22
N ILE A 32 2.43 7.48 -1.50
CA ILE A 32 2.26 7.28 -0.05
C ILE A 32 2.53 8.55 0.75
N GLN A 33 3.48 9.37 0.30
CA GLN A 33 3.79 10.63 0.96
C GLN A 33 2.59 11.58 0.91
N VAL A 34 1.91 11.71 -0.23
CA VAL A 34 0.74 12.58 -0.38
C VAL A 34 -0.41 12.07 0.47
N ALA A 35 -0.70 10.76 0.41
CA ALA A 35 -1.73 10.14 1.24
C ALA A 35 -1.50 10.39 2.74
N VAL A 36 -0.26 10.23 3.21
CA VAL A 36 0.09 10.48 4.62
C VAL A 36 0.07 11.97 4.97
N HIS A 37 0.44 12.88 4.06
CA HIS A 37 0.30 14.32 4.32
C HIS A 37 -1.17 14.73 4.48
N ILE A 38 -2.04 14.26 3.59
CA ILE A 38 -3.49 14.47 3.70
C ILE A 38 -3.99 13.90 5.02
N LEU A 39 -3.56 12.69 5.37
CA LEU A 39 -3.93 12.04 6.62
C LEU A 39 -3.53 12.88 7.84
N LEU A 40 -2.27 13.29 7.94
CA LEU A 40 -1.75 14.07 9.08
C LEU A 40 -2.44 15.43 9.21
N ALA A 41 -2.83 16.05 8.08
CA ALA A 41 -3.58 17.30 8.10
C ALA A 41 -5.03 17.13 8.57
N LEU A 42 -5.67 16.02 8.22
CA LEU A 42 -7.09 15.76 8.55
C LEU A 42 -7.29 15.12 9.91
N TYR A 43 -6.38 14.24 10.35
CA TYR A 43 -6.54 13.43 11.55
C TYR A 43 -6.90 14.22 12.83
N PRO A 44 -6.24 15.35 13.16
CA PRO A 44 -6.59 16.13 14.36
C PRO A 44 -7.99 16.75 14.30
N GLN A 45 -8.56 16.92 13.10
CA GLN A 45 -9.87 17.54 12.89
C GLN A 45 -11.03 16.53 12.97
N LEU A 46 -10.71 15.23 13.00
CA LEU A 46 -11.71 14.15 12.98
C LEU A 46 -11.92 13.58 14.39
N ASN A 47 -13.18 13.34 14.75
CA ASN A 47 -13.51 12.59 15.96
C ASN A 47 -13.22 11.09 15.79
N GLU A 48 -13.17 10.35 16.90
CA GLU A 48 -12.84 8.92 16.93
C GLU A 48 -13.74 8.07 16.02
N ARG A 49 -15.05 8.37 16.00
CA ARG A 49 -16.02 7.69 15.14
C ARG A 49 -15.67 7.84 13.65
N LYS A 50 -15.42 9.07 13.20
CA LYS A 50 -15.05 9.36 11.81
C LYS A 50 -13.70 8.76 11.45
N ARG A 51 -12.73 8.75 12.36
CA ARG A 51 -11.43 8.10 12.14
C ARG A 51 -11.61 6.60 11.86
N SER A 52 -12.46 5.93 12.64
CA SER A 52 -12.78 4.51 12.43
C SER A 52 -13.49 4.28 11.09
N GLU A 53 -14.52 5.07 10.77
CA GLU A 53 -15.30 4.96 9.54
C GLU A 53 -14.50 5.28 8.26
N LEU A 54 -13.61 6.27 8.31
CA LEU A 54 -12.81 6.71 7.15
C LEU A 54 -11.63 5.78 6.88
N PHE A 55 -10.87 5.43 7.92
CA PHE A 55 -9.59 4.77 7.74
C PHE A 55 -9.63 3.27 8.03
N ASN A 56 -10.54 2.78 8.87
CA ASN A 56 -10.66 1.37 9.26
C ASN A 56 -9.31 0.70 9.59
N GLY A 57 -8.42 1.40 10.30
CA GLY A 57 -7.07 0.94 10.65
C GLY A 57 -6.01 0.98 9.54
N ALA A 58 -6.37 1.17 8.26
CA ALA A 58 -5.42 1.18 7.14
C ALA A 58 -4.35 2.28 7.27
N HIS A 59 -4.72 3.42 7.85
CA HIS A 59 -3.82 4.54 8.13
C HIS A 59 -2.56 4.18 8.92
N LEU A 60 -2.64 3.24 9.85
CA LEU A 60 -1.50 2.80 10.66
C LEU A 60 -0.43 2.18 9.76
N GLN A 61 -0.85 1.33 8.82
CA GLN A 61 0.06 0.72 7.85
C GLN A 61 0.67 1.77 6.93
N TRP A 62 -0.12 2.74 6.48
CA TRP A 62 0.38 3.82 5.62
C TRP A 62 1.46 4.66 6.33
N LEU A 63 1.26 4.97 7.60
CA LEU A 63 2.22 5.68 8.43
C LEU A 63 3.51 4.86 8.64
N VAL A 64 3.40 3.55 8.93
CA VAL A 64 4.56 2.66 9.05
C VAL A 64 5.37 2.65 7.75
N VAL A 65 4.72 2.49 6.60
CA VAL A 65 5.39 2.50 5.29
C VAL A 65 6.07 3.83 5.00
N TYR A 66 5.42 4.94 5.35
CA TYR A 66 6.03 6.26 5.18
C TYR A 66 7.27 6.44 6.07
N ILE A 67 7.21 5.99 7.33
CA ILE A 67 8.35 6.01 8.25
C ILE A 67 9.50 5.15 7.71
N GLU A 68 9.23 3.95 7.21
CA GLU A 68 10.24 3.11 6.56
C GLU A 68 10.85 3.77 5.31
N LEU A 69 10.03 4.45 4.51
CA LEU A 69 10.51 5.20 3.34
C LEU A 69 11.47 6.32 3.76
N LEU A 70 11.12 7.09 4.80
CA LEU A 70 12.00 8.13 5.34
C LEU A 70 13.33 7.54 5.82
N GLN A 71 13.31 6.38 6.48
CA GLN A 71 14.53 5.70 6.90
C GLN A 71 15.38 5.19 5.73
N LYS A 72 14.75 4.60 4.70
CA LYS A 72 15.44 4.19 3.46
C LYS A 72 16.11 5.37 2.77
N MET A 73 15.50 6.56 2.83
CA MET A 73 16.07 7.82 2.35
C MET A 73 17.09 8.45 3.32
N ARG A 74 17.45 7.78 4.42
CA ARG A 74 18.35 8.26 5.48
C ARG A 74 17.85 9.51 6.22
N LEU A 75 16.55 9.78 6.18
CA LEU A 75 15.89 10.89 6.88
C LEU A 75 15.43 10.49 8.30
N PHE A 76 16.36 9.95 9.10
CA PHE A 76 16.05 9.36 10.42
C PHE A 76 15.43 10.34 11.42
N ILE A 77 15.87 11.61 11.41
CA ILE A 77 15.32 12.64 12.30
C ILE A 77 13.86 12.91 11.95
N LYS A 78 13.54 13.04 10.66
CA LYS A 78 12.16 13.24 10.19
C LYS A 78 11.28 12.03 10.53
N ALA A 79 11.78 10.82 10.33
CA ALA A 79 11.09 9.59 10.71
C ALA A 79 10.71 9.61 12.21
N LYS A 80 11.68 9.91 13.09
CA LYS A 80 11.43 10.05 14.54
C LYS A 80 10.43 11.15 14.88
N GLN A 81 10.52 12.30 14.21
CA GLN A 81 9.58 13.41 14.41
C GLN A 81 8.14 13.00 14.07
N VAL A 82 7.94 12.31 12.94
CA VAL A 82 6.63 11.81 12.52
C VAL A 82 6.09 10.79 13.53
N THR A 83 6.90 9.79 13.92
CA THR A 83 6.51 8.79 14.91
C THR A 83 6.08 9.44 16.22
N LYS A 84 6.91 10.35 16.75
CA LYS A 84 6.64 11.08 17.99
C LYS A 84 5.35 11.90 17.88
N HIS A 85 5.18 12.62 16.77
CA HIS A 85 4.00 13.46 16.57
C HIS A 85 2.70 12.65 16.54
N CYS A 86 2.70 11.51 15.84
CA CYS A 86 1.54 10.63 15.74
C CYS A 86 1.14 10.04 17.11
N ILE A 87 2.10 9.55 17.89
CA ILE A 87 1.83 8.91 19.19
C ILE A 87 1.39 9.95 20.23
N GLU A 88 2.17 11.02 20.37
CA GLU A 88 2.01 11.94 21.49
C GLU A 88 0.97 13.05 21.24
N ASN A 89 0.89 13.60 20.04
CA ASN A 89 -0.02 14.72 19.76
C ASN A 89 -1.36 14.27 19.19
N GLU A 90 -1.33 13.27 18.30
CA GLU A 90 -2.54 12.80 17.61
C GLU A 90 -3.21 11.61 18.30
N GLY A 91 -2.51 10.96 19.26
CA GLY A 91 -3.01 9.78 19.96
C GLY A 91 -3.15 8.55 19.05
N ILE A 92 -2.33 8.46 17.99
CA ILE A 92 -2.32 7.34 17.05
C ILE A 92 -1.53 6.18 17.66
N PRO A 93 -2.13 4.98 17.85
CA PRO A 93 -1.43 3.83 18.41
C PRO A 93 -0.51 3.18 17.36
N LEU A 94 0.60 3.84 17.05
CA LEU A 94 1.64 3.28 16.18
C LEU A 94 2.48 2.25 16.95
N SER A 95 2.30 0.98 16.62
CA SER A 95 3.27 -0.08 16.92
C SER A 95 4.33 -0.08 15.82
N TYR A 96 5.46 0.58 16.06
CA TYR A 96 6.57 0.62 15.12
C TYR A 96 7.90 0.42 15.86
N ASN A 97 8.50 -0.76 15.69
CA ASN A 97 9.79 -1.09 16.28
C ASN A 97 10.83 -1.30 15.16
N PRO A 98 11.71 -0.32 14.89
CA PRO A 98 12.65 -0.39 13.75
C PRO A 98 13.72 -1.49 13.87
N THR A 99 13.81 -2.16 15.01
CA THR A 99 14.82 -3.19 15.31
C THR A 99 14.31 -4.63 15.20
N GLU A 100 13.01 -4.85 15.05
CA GLU A 100 12.39 -6.19 14.96
C GLU A 100 11.96 -6.46 13.52
N PHE A 101 12.87 -7.02 12.74
CA PHE A 101 12.61 -7.44 11.38
C PHE A 101 11.91 -8.81 11.37
N ASP A 102 10.59 -8.83 11.49
CA ASP A 102 9.80 -10.07 11.53
C ASP A 102 9.33 -10.55 10.14
N GLY A 103 10.13 -10.29 9.10
CA GLY A 103 9.93 -10.87 7.76
C GLY A 103 8.75 -10.34 6.94
N THR A 104 7.87 -9.49 7.51
CA THR A 104 6.82 -8.76 6.77
C THR A 104 7.32 -7.38 6.38
N LEU A 105 8.04 -7.30 5.27
CA LEU A 105 8.42 -6.01 4.67
C LEU A 105 7.24 -5.47 3.85
N LEU A 106 6.74 -4.29 4.22
CA LEU A 106 5.81 -3.54 3.37
C LEU A 106 6.64 -2.78 2.32
N PHE A 107 6.53 -3.21 1.07
CA PHE A 107 7.23 -2.55 -0.02
C PHE A 107 6.30 -1.58 -0.74
N THR A 108 6.83 -0.38 -0.98
CA THR A 108 6.37 0.53 -2.03
C THR A 108 7.29 0.31 -3.23
N PHE A 109 6.74 -0.05 -4.38
CA PHE A 109 7.48 0.19 -5.61
C PHE A 109 7.42 1.69 -5.83
N GLN A 110 8.46 2.44 -5.47
CA GLN A 110 8.72 3.66 -6.23
C GLN A 110 8.97 3.19 -7.66
N ALA A 111 7.91 3.11 -8.47
CA ALA A 111 8.07 3.24 -9.89
C ALA A 111 8.79 4.59 -10.04
N PRO A 112 10.04 4.63 -10.55
CA PRO A 112 10.55 5.90 -11.05
C PRO A 112 9.45 6.39 -11.99
N THR A 113 9.01 7.62 -11.82
CA THR A 113 7.84 8.24 -12.47
C THR A 113 7.79 7.94 -13.98
N LEU A 114 7.37 6.75 -14.34
CA LEU A 114 7.02 6.35 -15.69
C LEU A 114 5.61 6.89 -15.83
N LYS A 115 5.53 8.20 -16.11
CA LYS A 115 4.48 8.72 -16.97
C LYS A 115 4.27 7.63 -18.02
N ARG A 116 3.07 7.03 -18.06
CA ARG A 116 2.67 6.00 -19.02
C ARG A 116 3.47 6.20 -20.30
N ALA A 117 4.39 5.28 -20.62
CA ALA A 117 4.91 5.28 -21.97
C ALA A 117 3.69 5.21 -22.88
N PRO A 118 3.61 6.06 -23.92
CA PRO A 118 2.48 6.03 -24.83
C PRO A 118 2.28 4.60 -25.35
N PRO A 119 1.03 4.18 -25.63
CA PRO A 119 0.76 2.82 -26.10
C PRO A 119 1.67 2.52 -27.28
N ILE A 120 2.53 1.52 -27.12
CA ILE A 120 3.43 1.04 -28.15
C ILE A 120 2.55 0.64 -29.35
N PRO A 121 2.69 1.24 -30.54
CA PRO A 121 2.04 0.72 -31.73
C PRO A 121 2.58 -0.70 -32.01
N SER A 122 1.68 -1.58 -32.42
CA SER A 122 1.85 -3.03 -32.60
C SER A 122 3.18 -3.47 -33.27
N PRO A 123 3.64 -4.70 -33.02
CA PRO A 123 5.04 -5.09 -33.19
C PRO A 123 5.38 -5.40 -34.65
N THR A 124 6.10 -4.49 -35.30
CA THR A 124 6.83 -4.82 -36.55
C THR A 124 8.20 -4.17 -36.58
N VAL A 125 9.07 -4.45 -35.60
CA VAL A 125 10.52 -4.31 -35.83
C VAL A 125 11.32 -5.32 -34.99
N PRO A 126 12.15 -6.18 -35.60
CA PRO A 126 13.18 -6.92 -34.88
C PRO A 126 14.38 -5.99 -34.67
N SER A 127 14.78 -5.75 -33.43
CA SER A 127 15.95 -4.89 -33.18
C SER A 127 16.70 -5.31 -31.92
N ASN A 128 17.85 -5.94 -32.14
CA ASN A 128 18.93 -6.29 -31.21
C ASN A 128 19.58 -5.07 -30.51
N ASN A 129 18.80 -4.11 -30.04
CA ASN A 129 19.35 -2.91 -29.41
C ASN A 129 19.47 -3.11 -27.89
N LYS A 130 20.69 -3.38 -27.44
CA LYS A 130 21.09 -3.56 -26.02
C LYS A 130 20.90 -2.32 -25.13
N ASN A 131 20.30 -1.26 -25.68
CA ASN A 131 20.10 0.04 -25.03
C ASN A 131 18.68 0.26 -24.49
N PHE A 132 17.78 -0.73 -24.59
CA PHE A 132 16.51 -0.67 -23.87
C PHE A 132 16.74 -1.06 -22.41
N PRO A 133 16.35 -0.23 -21.41
CA PRO A 133 16.32 -0.70 -20.04
C PRO A 133 15.41 -1.94 -19.99
N PRO A 134 15.83 -3.03 -19.34
CA PRO A 134 15.03 -4.24 -19.26
C PRO A 134 13.66 -3.88 -18.67
N PRO A 135 12.55 -4.48 -19.16
CA PRO A 135 11.24 -4.24 -18.60
C PRO A 135 11.29 -4.48 -17.09
N VAL A 136 10.88 -3.46 -16.34
CA VAL A 136 10.87 -3.52 -14.87
C VAL A 136 9.96 -4.69 -14.48
N LYS A 137 10.49 -5.69 -13.78
CA LYS A 137 9.71 -6.87 -13.38
C LYS A 137 8.65 -6.44 -12.37
N GLU A 138 7.40 -6.32 -12.81
CA GLU A 138 6.27 -5.96 -11.96
C GLU A 138 5.95 -7.11 -10.98
N PHE A 139 5.68 -6.78 -9.72
CA PHE A 139 5.26 -7.78 -8.73
C PHE A 139 3.77 -8.09 -8.89
N MET A 140 3.41 -9.36 -8.99
CA MET A 140 2.03 -9.80 -9.26
C MET A 140 1.30 -10.19 -7.99
N CYS A 141 0.07 -9.71 -7.83
CA CYS A 141 -0.77 -10.16 -6.72
C CYS A 141 -1.20 -11.62 -6.90
N SER A 142 -0.98 -12.45 -5.87
CA SER A 142 -1.33 -13.87 -5.90
C SER A 142 -2.83 -14.13 -5.93
N ILE A 143 -3.64 -13.15 -5.51
CA ILE A 143 -5.11 -13.23 -5.42
C ILE A 143 -5.74 -12.74 -6.74
N CYS A 144 -5.55 -11.47 -7.11
CA CYS A 144 -6.19 -10.92 -8.32
C CYS A 144 -5.38 -11.12 -9.61
N ARG A 145 -4.13 -11.60 -9.53
CA ARG A 145 -3.22 -11.84 -10.68
C ARG A 145 -2.96 -10.60 -11.54
N ILE A 146 -3.06 -9.42 -10.94
CA ILE A 146 -2.76 -8.12 -11.57
C ILE A 146 -1.51 -7.53 -10.90
N PRO A 147 -0.70 -6.73 -11.61
CA PRO A 147 0.44 -6.02 -11.04
C PRO A 147 0.09 -5.17 -9.81
N CYS A 148 0.92 -5.26 -8.78
CA CYS A 148 0.90 -4.39 -7.62
C CYS A 148 1.60 -3.07 -7.95
N ARG A 149 0.82 -2.04 -8.27
CA ARG A 149 1.33 -0.69 -8.57
C ARG A 149 1.49 0.21 -7.35
N GLY A 150 0.85 -0.14 -6.23
CA GLY A 150 0.89 0.57 -4.95
C GLY A 150 1.42 -0.32 -3.81
N LEU A 151 0.86 -0.17 -2.61
CA LEU A 151 1.26 -0.96 -1.44
C LEU A 151 0.99 -2.45 -1.63
N PHE A 152 2.02 -3.25 -1.36
CA PHE A 152 1.92 -4.70 -1.36
C PHE A 152 2.72 -5.31 -0.21
N SER A 153 2.34 -6.51 0.16
CA SER A 153 3.02 -7.34 1.15
C SER A 153 3.39 -8.66 0.49
N PHE A 154 4.53 -9.24 0.86
CA PHE A 154 4.92 -10.58 0.44
C PHE A 154 5.63 -11.33 1.56
N CYS A 155 5.64 -12.65 1.44
CA CYS A 155 6.35 -13.52 2.37
C CYS A 155 7.84 -13.56 2.02
N GLY A 156 8.72 -13.21 2.96
CA GLY A 156 10.18 -13.28 2.78
C GLY A 156 10.73 -14.67 2.44
N VAL A 157 9.95 -15.74 2.71
CA VAL A 157 10.34 -17.13 2.43
C VAL A 157 9.88 -17.58 1.05
N CYS A 158 8.58 -17.49 0.76
CA CYS A 158 8.03 -18.00 -0.49
C CYS A 158 7.96 -16.98 -1.62
N SER A 159 8.26 -15.70 -1.33
CA SER A 159 8.23 -14.55 -2.26
C SER A 159 6.87 -14.26 -2.92
N HIS A 160 5.81 -14.97 -2.51
CA HIS A 160 4.45 -14.69 -2.93
C HIS A 160 3.81 -13.63 -2.03
N GLY A 161 2.86 -12.91 -2.59
CA GLY A 161 2.24 -11.77 -1.93
C GLY A 161 1.18 -11.11 -2.80
N GLY A 162 0.85 -9.87 -2.49
CA GLY A 162 -0.11 -9.10 -3.28
C GLY A 162 -0.47 -7.76 -2.65
N HIS A 163 -1.43 -7.06 -3.28
CA HIS A 163 -1.95 -5.80 -2.76
C HIS A 163 -2.29 -5.93 -1.28
N ILE A 164 -1.94 -4.91 -0.49
CA ILE A 164 -2.11 -4.97 0.96
C ILE A 164 -3.55 -5.33 1.35
N GLY A 165 -4.55 -4.74 0.69
CA GLY A 165 -5.97 -5.04 0.94
C GLY A 165 -6.36 -6.49 0.65
N HIS A 166 -5.90 -7.05 -0.48
CA HIS A 166 -6.18 -8.46 -0.81
C HIS A 166 -5.54 -9.42 0.19
N ILE A 167 -4.28 -9.16 0.56
CA ILE A 167 -3.53 -9.99 1.50
C ILE A 167 -4.14 -9.90 2.91
N GLN A 168 -4.52 -8.70 3.36
CA GLN A 168 -5.25 -8.50 4.61
C GLN A 168 -6.53 -9.32 4.68
N ILE A 169 -7.34 -9.27 3.63
CA ILE A 169 -8.62 -9.98 3.59
C ILE A 169 -8.38 -11.49 3.61
N TRP A 170 -7.39 -11.99 2.86
CA TRP A 170 -7.07 -13.41 2.82
C TRP A 170 -6.64 -13.96 4.18
N PHE A 171 -5.70 -13.30 4.84
CA PHE A 171 -5.13 -13.76 6.11
C PHE A 171 -6.06 -13.58 7.32
N LYS A 172 -7.22 -12.95 7.15
CA LYS A 172 -8.28 -13.00 8.18
C LYS A 172 -8.89 -14.39 8.34
N MET A 173 -8.86 -15.22 7.29
CA MET A 173 -9.51 -16.54 7.28
C MET A 173 -8.57 -17.69 6.92
N HIS A 174 -7.31 -17.40 6.57
CA HIS A 174 -6.34 -18.39 6.13
C HIS A 174 -4.97 -18.08 6.72
N ASP A 175 -4.16 -19.10 6.99
CA ASP A 175 -2.75 -18.97 7.38
C ASP A 175 -1.80 -19.43 6.27
N GLU A 176 -2.33 -19.96 5.17
CA GLU A 176 -1.57 -20.43 4.01
C GLU A 176 -1.49 -19.40 2.89
N CYS A 177 -0.42 -19.49 2.10
CA CYS A 177 -0.17 -18.62 0.97
C CYS A 177 -1.28 -18.70 -0.10
N PRO A 178 -1.87 -17.55 -0.53
CA PRO A 178 -2.91 -17.53 -1.56
C PRO A 178 -2.45 -18.01 -2.94
N TYR A 179 -1.13 -18.10 -3.17
CA TYR A 179 -0.59 -18.67 -4.39
C TYR A 179 -0.74 -20.20 -4.45
N GLY A 180 -0.97 -20.87 -3.32
CA GLY A 180 -1.06 -22.32 -3.24
C GLY A 180 0.29 -23.04 -3.17
N CYS A 181 1.35 -22.35 -2.74
CA CYS A 181 2.68 -22.96 -2.60
C CYS A 181 2.86 -23.80 -1.31
N GLY A 182 1.80 -23.96 -0.50
CA GLY A 182 1.82 -24.74 0.74
C GLY A 182 2.55 -24.10 1.92
N HIS A 183 3.05 -22.87 1.78
CA HIS A 183 3.71 -22.15 2.87
C HIS A 183 2.69 -21.51 3.80
N ARG A 184 2.88 -21.67 5.12
CA ARG A 184 2.14 -20.90 6.14
C ARG A 184 2.81 -19.54 6.33
N CYS A 185 2.32 -18.55 5.59
CA CYS A 185 2.90 -17.21 5.61
C CYS A 185 2.35 -16.44 6.80
N THR A 186 3.22 -15.86 7.61
CA THR A 186 2.79 -14.96 8.68
C THR A 186 2.43 -13.60 8.09
N TYR A 187 1.19 -13.17 8.32
CA TYR A 187 0.73 -11.84 8.00
C TYR A 187 0.43 -11.13 9.32
N LEU A 188 1.40 -10.34 9.80
CA LEU A 188 1.25 -9.43 10.95
C LEU A 188 0.69 -10.09 12.24
N ASP A 189 1.19 -11.26 12.63
CA ASP A 189 0.95 -11.78 13.98
C ASP A 189 2.29 -12.03 14.67
N ASN A 190 2.41 -11.46 15.87
CA ASN A 190 3.57 -11.50 16.77
C ASN A 190 3.73 -12.88 17.43
N ARG A 191 3.31 -13.93 16.73
CA ARG A 191 3.52 -15.32 17.11
C ARG A 191 4.73 -15.82 16.35
N SER A 192 5.87 -15.58 16.98
CA SER A 192 7.14 -16.22 16.66
C SER A 192 6.90 -17.70 16.36
N CYS A 193 7.12 -18.06 15.09
CA CYS A 193 7.08 -19.44 14.64
C CYS A 193 8.37 -20.12 15.13
N PRO A 194 8.31 -21.12 16.04
CA PRO A 194 9.51 -21.75 16.58
C PRO A 194 10.31 -22.53 15.53
N SER A 195 9.73 -22.82 14.36
CA SER A 195 10.39 -23.57 13.28
C SER A 195 11.22 -22.71 12.32
N CYS A 196 11.25 -21.38 12.50
CA CYS A 196 12.03 -20.46 11.66
C CYS A 196 13.40 -20.07 12.27
N LEU A 197 13.81 -20.68 13.39
CA LEU A 197 15.10 -20.47 14.07
C LEU A 197 16.08 -21.65 13.92
N VAL A 198 16.12 -22.28 12.74
CA VAL A 198 17.15 -23.30 12.42
C VAL A 198 17.98 -22.84 11.24
#